data_AF-A0A3B0TGC4-F1
#
_entry.id   AF-A0A3B0TGC4-F1
#
_cell.length_a   1.000
_cell.length_b   1.000
_cell.length_c   1.000
_cell.angle_alpha   90.00
_cell.angle_beta   90.00
_cell.angle_gamma   90.00
#
_symmetry.space_group_name_H-M   'P 1'
#
loop_
_entity.id
_entity.type
_entity.pdbx_description
1 polymer ?
#
loop_
_entity_poly.entity_id
_entity_poly.type
_entity_poly.pdbx_seq_one_letter_code
_entity_poly.pdbx_strand_id
1 'polypeptide(L)'
;MREKEQAMDYFISPSYTHEKINNPSFSDLVDVIEDLWGHCIFAPIKTVLEGSYGDIAAMTILCSYYEAIESYTTGESSNNRSQTFFVNGFTKVFDSDSPGIELAAREIYKYIRCGLAHEGMLRRKVSYSRSGAKAFCLTYPKSDGVLDVNAGVESIIVNPVRMYEITKHHFDSYIEKLHEIKNQELRTAFKKCVEQQWEPNGDESIIGMTEAEFLGNA
;
A
#
# COMPACT_ATOMS: atom_id res chain seq x y z
N MET A 1 2.94 -24.29 43.23
CA MET A 1 2.23 -23.86 42.00
C MET A 1 3.28 -23.26 41.10
N ARG A 2 3.54 -23.84 39.92
CA ARG A 2 4.36 -23.18 38.91
C ARG A 2 3.45 -22.17 38.23
N GLU A 3 3.77 -20.89 38.33
CA GLU A 3 3.21 -19.88 37.44
C GLU A 3 3.50 -20.36 36.01
N LYS A 4 2.47 -20.48 35.20
CA LYS A 4 2.66 -20.63 33.76
C LYS A 4 3.25 -19.31 33.30
N GLU A 5 4.50 -19.31 32.85
CA GLU A 5 5.01 -18.29 31.95
C GLU A 5 3.94 -18.07 30.87
N GLN A 6 3.36 -16.88 30.85
CA GLN A 6 2.51 -16.46 29.75
C GLN A 6 3.47 -16.27 28.59
N ALA A 7 3.49 -17.21 27.65
CA ALA A 7 4.26 -17.04 26.42
C ALA A 7 3.82 -15.71 25.78
N MET A 8 4.78 -14.83 25.49
CA MET A 8 4.52 -13.66 24.69
C MET A 8 4.05 -14.12 23.30
N ASP A 9 2.79 -13.86 22.99
CA ASP A 9 2.26 -14.14 21.66
C ASP A 9 2.81 -13.10 20.66
N TYR A 10 3.58 -13.57 19.68
CA TYR A 10 4.08 -12.74 18.58
C TYR A 10 3.09 -12.79 17.40
N PHE A 11 2.44 -11.65 17.16
CA PHE A 11 1.42 -11.51 16.13
C PHE A 11 2.00 -10.90 14.85
N ILE A 12 1.61 -11.46 13.69
CA ILE A 12 1.76 -10.81 12.39
C ILE A 12 0.65 -9.79 12.21
N SER A 13 -0.56 -10.20 12.59
CA SER A 13 -1.78 -9.41 12.60
C SER A 13 -2.66 -9.84 13.78
N PRO A 14 -3.71 -9.09 14.14
CA PRO A 14 -4.62 -9.51 15.21
C PRO A 14 -5.25 -10.90 14.97
N SER A 15 -5.31 -11.35 13.71
CA SER A 15 -5.89 -12.64 13.32
C SER A 15 -4.86 -13.78 13.27
N TYR A 16 -3.56 -13.49 13.11
CA TYR A 16 -2.54 -14.50 12.84
C TYR A 16 -1.23 -14.29 13.61
N THR A 17 -0.68 -15.38 14.14
CA THR A 17 0.66 -15.44 14.75
C THR A 17 1.71 -15.86 13.73
N HIS A 18 2.99 -15.81 14.11
CA HIS A 18 4.10 -16.30 13.29
C HIS A 18 4.01 -17.78 12.89
N GLU A 19 3.21 -18.59 13.59
CA GLU A 19 2.98 -20.00 13.21
C GLU A 19 2.32 -20.12 11.83
N LYS A 20 1.46 -19.16 11.44
CA LYS A 20 0.73 -19.18 10.16
C LYS A 20 1.66 -19.08 8.95
N ILE A 21 2.84 -18.47 9.12
CA ILE A 21 3.84 -18.31 8.06
C ILE A 21 5.04 -19.26 8.21
N ASN A 22 5.02 -20.15 9.21
CA ASN A 22 6.03 -21.19 9.37
C ASN A 22 5.63 -22.40 8.50
N ASN A 23 6.42 -22.68 7.45
CA ASN A 23 6.08 -23.67 6.41
C ASN A 23 4.64 -23.51 5.85
N PRO A 24 4.31 -22.32 5.27
CA PRO A 24 2.94 -21.98 4.92
C PRO A 24 2.49 -22.67 3.63
N SER A 25 1.21 -23.00 3.55
CA SER A 25 0.57 -23.24 2.26
C SER A 25 0.39 -21.92 1.49
N PHE A 26 0.14 -21.99 0.18
CA PHE A 26 -0.20 -20.79 -0.58
C PHE A 26 -1.44 -20.07 -0.03
N SER A 27 -2.44 -20.82 0.45
CA SER A 27 -3.64 -20.22 1.04
C SER A 27 -3.30 -19.43 2.29
N ASP A 28 -2.39 -19.94 3.13
CA ASP A 28 -1.98 -19.24 4.36
C ASP A 28 -1.32 -17.90 4.04
N LEU A 29 -0.49 -17.84 2.99
CA LEU A 29 0.12 -16.60 2.53
C LEU A 29 -0.92 -15.57 2.06
N VAL A 30 -1.96 -16.02 1.34
CA VAL A 30 -3.05 -15.16 0.87
C VAL A 30 -3.87 -14.65 2.05
N ASP A 31 -4.28 -15.54 2.97
CA ASP A 31 -5.02 -15.19 4.18
C ASP A 31 -4.32 -14.06 4.96
N VAL A 32 -3.00 -14.19 5.16
CA VAL A 32 -2.21 -13.20 5.91
C VAL A 32 -2.18 -11.85 5.18
N ILE A 33 -1.97 -11.82 3.87
CA ILE A 33 -1.99 -10.56 3.11
C ILE A 33 -3.38 -9.93 3.06
N GLU A 34 -4.42 -10.74 2.91
CA GLU A 34 -5.81 -10.29 2.96
C GLU A 34 -6.12 -9.61 4.30
N ASP A 35 -5.71 -10.23 5.40
CA ASP A 35 -5.94 -9.68 6.73
C ASP A 35 -5.10 -8.43 7.04
N LEU A 36 -3.82 -8.43 6.67
CA LEU A 36 -2.94 -7.26 6.82
C LEU A 36 -3.49 -6.06 6.05
N TRP A 37 -3.74 -6.20 4.75
CA TRP A 37 -4.24 -5.08 3.96
C TRP A 37 -5.70 -4.75 4.30
N GLY A 38 -6.57 -5.76 4.43
CA GLY A 38 -7.99 -5.56 4.72
C GLY A 38 -8.23 -4.93 6.08
N HIS A 39 -7.73 -5.55 7.15
CA HIS A 39 -8.02 -5.16 8.53
C HIS A 39 -6.96 -4.24 9.14
N CYS A 40 -5.68 -4.41 8.82
CA CYS A 40 -4.63 -3.59 9.44
C CYS A 40 -4.33 -2.30 8.67
N ILE A 41 -4.72 -2.20 7.40
CA ILE A 41 -4.47 -1.02 6.56
C ILE A 41 -5.76 -0.33 6.11
N PHE A 42 -6.61 -1.01 5.33
CA PHE A 42 -7.80 -0.39 4.73
C PHE A 42 -8.88 -0.05 5.76
N ALA A 43 -9.12 -0.91 6.76
CA ALA A 43 -10.08 -0.59 7.82
C ALA A 43 -9.70 0.68 8.61
N PRO A 44 -8.43 0.85 9.08
CA PRO A 44 -7.99 2.12 9.65
C PRO A 44 -8.13 3.32 8.71
N ILE A 45 -7.78 3.17 7.43
CA ILE A 45 -7.95 4.24 6.43
C ILE A 45 -9.42 4.68 6.35
N LYS A 46 -10.36 3.73 6.29
CA LYS A 46 -11.79 4.02 6.28
C LYS A 46 -12.20 4.82 7.51
N THR A 47 -11.80 4.36 8.70
CA THR A 47 -12.11 5.02 9.97
C THR A 47 -11.57 6.45 10.02
N VAL A 48 -10.33 6.70 9.59
CA VAL A 48 -9.79 8.07 9.59
C VAL A 48 -10.49 8.97 8.57
N LEU A 49 -10.90 8.44 7.41
CA LEU A 49 -11.64 9.20 6.40
C LEU A 49 -13.03 9.63 6.87
N GLU A 50 -13.63 8.97 7.85
CA GLU A 50 -14.88 9.42 8.48
C GLU A 50 -14.68 10.74 9.26
N GLY A 51 -13.45 11.02 9.72
CA GLY A 51 -13.09 12.26 10.40
C GLY A 51 -12.75 13.41 9.45
N SER A 52 -12.92 14.65 9.92
CA SER A 52 -12.65 15.87 9.13
C SER A 52 -11.16 16.16 8.88
N TYR A 53 -10.26 15.50 9.63
CA TYR A 53 -8.80 15.70 9.54
C TYR A 53 -8.06 14.47 9.00
N GLY A 54 -8.79 13.44 8.55
CA GLY A 54 -8.18 12.16 8.18
C GLY A 54 -7.57 12.11 6.79
N ASP A 55 -7.80 13.09 5.93
CA ASP A 55 -7.41 13.05 4.52
C ASP A 55 -5.91 12.83 4.30
N ILE A 56 -5.07 13.58 5.04
CA ILE A 56 -3.61 13.45 4.95
C ILE A 56 -3.16 12.08 5.45
N ALA A 57 -3.64 11.65 6.61
CA ALA A 57 -3.28 10.35 7.19
C ALA A 57 -3.68 9.19 6.27
N ALA A 58 -4.91 9.21 5.75
CA ALA A 58 -5.41 8.23 4.79
C ALA A 58 -4.52 8.16 3.54
N MET A 59 -4.19 9.31 2.96
CA MET A 59 -3.37 9.37 1.75
C MET A 59 -1.93 8.94 1.98
N THR A 60 -1.33 9.25 3.14
CA THR A 60 0.01 8.76 3.50
C THR A 60 0.06 7.25 3.47
N ILE A 61 -0.96 6.59 4.05
CA ILE A 61 -1.02 5.12 4.10
C ILE A 61 -1.34 4.55 2.70
N LEU A 62 -2.35 5.10 2.02
CA LEU A 62 -2.75 4.65 0.67
C LEU A 62 -1.61 4.72 -0.35
N CYS A 63 -0.74 5.73 -0.28
CA CYS A 63 0.36 5.86 -1.22
C CYS A 63 1.33 4.66 -1.18
N SER A 64 1.43 3.96 -0.05
CA SER A 64 2.29 2.76 0.05
C SER A 64 1.75 1.58 -0.76
N TYR A 65 0.43 1.51 -0.97
CA TYR A 65 -0.21 0.43 -1.72
C TYR A 65 0.27 0.35 -3.16
N TYR A 66 0.48 1.48 -3.82
CA TYR A 66 0.84 1.50 -5.25
C TYR A 66 2.23 0.90 -5.49
N GLU A 67 3.18 1.09 -4.58
CA GLU A 67 4.47 0.38 -4.68
C GLU A 67 4.31 -1.11 -4.33
N ALA A 68 3.55 -1.41 -3.28
CA ALA A 68 3.37 -2.78 -2.80
C ALA A 68 2.67 -3.68 -3.84
N ILE A 69 1.62 -3.19 -4.49
CA ILE A 69 0.87 -3.97 -5.48
C ILE A 69 1.70 -4.26 -6.73
N GLU A 70 2.61 -3.35 -7.11
CA GLU A 70 3.56 -3.64 -8.17
C GLU A 70 4.49 -4.78 -7.77
N SER A 71 5.02 -4.76 -6.54
CA SER A 71 5.85 -5.85 -6.01
C SER A 71 5.08 -7.18 -5.97
N TYR A 72 3.84 -7.18 -5.51
CA TYR A 72 3.03 -8.39 -5.45
C TYR A 72 2.66 -8.95 -6.84
N THR A 73 2.48 -8.08 -7.83
CA THR A 73 2.11 -8.51 -9.19
C THR A 73 3.30 -8.93 -10.04
N THR A 74 4.51 -8.44 -9.73
CA THR A 74 5.74 -8.76 -10.48
C THR A 74 6.65 -9.76 -9.77
N GLY A 75 6.50 -9.93 -8.45
CA GLY A 75 7.43 -10.72 -7.64
C GLY A 75 8.81 -10.08 -7.55
N GLU A 76 8.87 -8.75 -7.67
CA GLU A 76 10.10 -7.98 -7.62
C GLU A 76 10.09 -6.99 -6.45
N SER A 77 11.29 -6.68 -5.92
CA SER A 77 11.46 -5.68 -4.89
C SER A 77 11.47 -4.26 -5.46
N SER A 78 10.78 -3.33 -4.81
CA SER A 78 10.82 -1.90 -5.12
C SER A 78 12.13 -1.22 -4.68
N ASN A 79 13.07 -1.94 -4.06
CA ASN A 79 14.32 -1.38 -3.55
C ASN A 79 15.08 -0.61 -4.65
N ASN A 80 15.44 0.65 -4.37
CA ASN A 80 16.03 1.61 -5.31
C ASN A 80 15.19 1.91 -6.58
N ARG A 81 13.91 1.53 -6.60
CA ARG A 81 13.00 1.65 -7.76
C ARG A 81 11.61 2.18 -7.37
N SER A 82 11.46 2.83 -6.21
CA SER A 82 10.18 3.33 -5.67
C SER A 82 9.34 4.10 -6.67
N GLN A 83 9.91 5.03 -7.43
CA GLN A 83 9.13 5.81 -8.41
C GLN A 83 8.53 4.91 -9.50
N THR A 84 9.34 4.01 -10.06
CA THR A 84 8.88 3.09 -11.11
C THR A 84 7.78 2.19 -10.58
N PHE A 85 7.98 1.62 -9.38
CA PHE A 85 7.01 0.73 -8.76
C PHE A 85 5.70 1.44 -8.44
N PHE A 86 5.80 2.64 -7.87
CA PHE A 86 4.64 3.48 -7.60
C PHE A 86 3.88 3.77 -8.88
N VAL A 87 4.55 4.23 -9.94
CA VAL A 87 3.91 4.61 -11.19
C VAL A 87 3.21 3.41 -11.81
N ASN A 88 3.86 2.27 -11.90
CA ASN A 88 3.28 1.07 -12.50
C ASN A 88 2.09 0.53 -11.67
N GLY A 89 2.20 0.48 -10.35
CA GLY A 89 1.09 0.03 -9.51
C GLY A 89 -0.06 1.03 -9.51
N PHE A 90 0.23 2.33 -9.56
CA PHE A 90 -0.80 3.37 -9.67
C PHE A 90 -1.56 3.26 -10.99
N THR A 91 -0.87 3.07 -12.13
CA THR A 91 -1.53 2.92 -13.43
C THR A 91 -2.38 1.66 -13.50
N LYS A 92 -1.98 0.56 -12.85
CA LYS A 92 -2.80 -0.65 -12.70
C LYS A 92 -4.11 -0.39 -11.94
N VAL A 93 -4.07 0.43 -10.88
CA VAL A 93 -5.25 0.74 -10.05
C VAL A 93 -6.23 1.68 -10.75
N PHE A 94 -5.74 2.71 -11.44
CA PHE A 94 -6.57 3.78 -12.00
C PHE A 94 -6.78 3.69 -13.52
N ASP A 95 -6.70 2.47 -14.06
CA ASP A 95 -6.88 2.14 -15.47
C ASP A 95 -5.73 2.61 -16.38
N SER A 96 -4.91 1.66 -16.82
CA SER A 96 -3.74 1.90 -17.67
C SER A 96 -4.07 2.44 -19.05
N ASP A 97 -5.31 2.26 -19.51
CA ASP A 97 -5.74 2.64 -20.86
C ASP A 97 -6.18 4.11 -20.93
N SER A 98 -6.26 4.80 -19.79
CA SER A 98 -6.58 6.23 -19.75
C SER A 98 -5.40 7.06 -20.28
N PRO A 99 -5.58 7.86 -21.35
CA PRO A 99 -4.50 8.68 -21.89
C PRO A 99 -3.92 9.63 -20.83
N GLY A 100 -2.60 9.57 -20.64
CA GLY A 100 -1.89 10.46 -19.70
C GLY A 100 -1.86 9.97 -18.24
N ILE A 101 -2.37 8.77 -17.93
CA ILE A 101 -2.35 8.23 -16.56
C ILE A 101 -0.94 8.08 -15.99
N GLU A 102 0.04 7.67 -16.80
CA GLU A 102 1.43 7.53 -16.36
C GLU A 102 2.04 8.88 -15.98
N LEU A 103 1.75 9.93 -16.77
CA LEU A 103 2.17 11.28 -16.45
C LEU A 103 1.53 11.75 -15.13
N ALA A 104 0.24 11.50 -14.96
CA ALA A 104 -0.45 11.82 -13.71
C ALA A 104 0.14 11.07 -12.51
N ALA A 105 0.45 9.78 -12.66
CA ALA A 105 1.08 8.97 -11.64
C ALA A 105 2.46 9.51 -11.22
N ARG A 106 3.27 9.97 -12.19
CA ARG A 106 4.58 10.59 -11.92
C ARG A 106 4.44 11.89 -11.12
N GLU A 107 3.46 12.72 -11.43
CA GLU A 107 3.22 13.97 -10.70
C GLU A 107 2.63 13.70 -9.30
N ILE A 108 1.72 12.74 -9.16
CA ILE A 108 1.20 12.29 -7.87
C ILE A 108 2.32 11.72 -7.00
N TYR A 109 3.21 10.90 -7.57
CA TYR A 109 4.39 10.42 -6.85
C TYR A 109 5.23 11.58 -6.30
N LYS A 110 5.56 12.54 -7.17
CA LYS A 110 6.45 13.66 -6.85
C LYS A 110 5.87 14.61 -5.80
N TYR A 111 4.60 14.97 -5.91
CA TYR A 111 3.99 16.01 -5.09
C TYR A 111 3.20 15.48 -3.89
N ILE A 112 2.66 14.27 -3.98
CA ILE A 112 1.85 13.66 -2.92
C ILE A 112 2.67 12.63 -2.17
N ARG A 113 3.06 11.51 -2.81
CA ARG A 113 3.78 10.43 -2.13
C ARG A 113 5.06 10.94 -1.47
N CYS A 114 5.95 11.61 -2.23
CA CYS A 114 7.20 12.10 -1.67
C CYS A 114 7.01 13.21 -0.63
N GLY A 115 6.02 14.09 -0.81
CA GLY A 115 5.69 15.10 0.20
C GLY A 115 5.23 14.48 1.51
N LEU A 116 4.25 13.59 1.45
CA LEU A 116 3.69 12.91 2.62
C LEU A 116 4.74 12.04 3.33
N ALA A 117 5.51 11.25 2.58
CA ALA A 117 6.47 10.30 3.15
C ALA A 117 7.72 10.97 3.77
N HIS A 118 8.21 12.07 3.18
CA HIS A 118 9.48 12.69 3.62
C HIS A 118 9.29 13.98 4.41
N GLU A 119 8.21 14.71 4.16
CA GLU A 119 7.97 16.03 4.74
C GLU A 119 6.75 16.04 5.68
N GLY A 120 5.96 14.95 5.71
CA GLY A 120 4.72 14.87 6.50
C GLY A 120 3.63 15.84 6.05
N MET A 121 3.80 16.47 4.88
CA MET A 121 2.93 17.52 4.37
C MET A 121 2.83 17.46 2.85
N LEU A 122 1.79 18.09 2.32
CA LEU A 122 1.62 18.21 0.88
C LEU A 122 2.57 19.25 0.31
N ARG A 123 3.12 18.96 -0.87
CA ARG A 123 3.86 19.97 -1.62
C ARG A 123 2.93 21.00 -2.23
N ARG A 124 3.49 22.17 -2.56
CA ARG A 124 2.83 23.22 -3.33
C ARG A 124 2.14 22.59 -4.55
N LYS A 125 0.94 23.08 -4.88
CA LYS A 125 0.05 22.65 -5.99
C LYS A 125 -0.95 21.55 -5.66
N VAL A 126 -0.83 20.87 -4.51
CA VAL A 126 -1.79 19.82 -4.12
C VAL A 126 -2.90 20.40 -3.26
N SER A 127 -4.15 19.98 -3.50
CA SER A 127 -5.30 20.28 -2.66
C SER A 127 -6.21 19.07 -2.54
N TYR A 128 -6.86 18.91 -1.38
CA TYR A 128 -7.86 17.87 -1.18
C TYR A 128 -9.27 18.42 -1.34
N SER A 129 -10.12 17.64 -2.00
CA SER A 129 -11.54 17.89 -2.14
C SER A 129 -12.28 16.56 -2.15
N ARG A 130 -13.13 16.34 -1.15
CA ARG A 130 -14.08 15.20 -1.15
C ARG A 130 -15.21 15.40 -2.16
N SER A 131 -15.37 16.62 -2.68
CA SER A 131 -16.32 16.95 -3.73
C SER A 131 -15.81 16.50 -5.10
N GLY A 132 -16.70 15.96 -5.93
CA GLY A 132 -16.41 15.53 -7.30
C GLY A 132 -16.46 14.01 -7.49
N ALA A 133 -16.65 13.60 -8.75
CA ALA A 133 -16.81 12.18 -9.12
C ALA A 133 -15.49 11.46 -9.43
N LYS A 134 -14.37 12.20 -9.56
CA LYS A 134 -13.06 11.65 -9.92
C LYS A 134 -12.16 11.54 -8.69
N ALA A 135 -11.29 10.53 -8.67
CA ALA A 135 -10.33 10.32 -7.59
C ALA A 135 -9.25 11.39 -7.54
N PHE A 136 -8.85 11.91 -8.69
CA PHE A 136 -7.96 13.04 -8.80
C PHE A 136 -8.20 13.80 -10.11
N CYS A 137 -7.70 15.03 -10.16
CA CYS A 137 -7.67 15.87 -11.35
C CYS A 137 -6.34 16.63 -11.35
N LEU A 138 -5.66 16.62 -12.50
CA LEU A 138 -4.45 17.41 -12.72
C LEU A 138 -4.76 18.47 -13.76
N THR A 139 -4.33 19.70 -13.49
CA THR A 139 -4.43 20.81 -14.45
C THR A 139 -3.06 21.15 -15.00
N TYR A 140 -3.03 21.54 -16.27
CA TYR A 140 -1.81 21.95 -16.97
C TYR A 140 -2.05 23.30 -17.62
N PRO A 141 -0.98 24.11 -17.83
CA PRO A 141 -1.08 25.36 -18.56
C PRO A 141 -1.65 25.13 -19.95
N LYS A 142 -2.26 26.17 -20.52
CA LYS A 142 -2.69 26.16 -21.93
C LYS A 142 -1.79 27.09 -22.74
N SER A 143 -1.26 26.57 -23.84
CA SER A 143 -0.65 27.38 -24.91
C SER A 143 -1.55 27.30 -26.13
N ASP A 144 -2.03 28.45 -26.62
CA ASP A 144 -2.93 28.54 -27.79
C ASP A 144 -4.18 27.64 -27.70
N GLY A 145 -4.72 27.47 -26.49
CA GLY A 145 -5.90 26.66 -26.23
C GLY A 145 -5.63 25.15 -26.09
N VAL A 146 -4.40 24.69 -26.32
CA VAL A 146 -3.97 23.30 -26.14
C VAL A 146 -3.28 23.13 -24.79
N LEU A 147 -3.55 22.03 -24.09
CA LEU A 147 -2.87 21.72 -22.83
C LEU A 147 -1.38 21.45 -23.09
N ASP A 148 -0.51 22.22 -22.43
CA ASP A 148 0.93 21.99 -22.43
C ASP A 148 1.32 21.14 -21.22
N VAL A 149 1.31 19.82 -21.44
CA VAL A 149 1.69 18.84 -20.42
C VAL A 149 3.20 18.88 -20.10
N ASN A 150 4.02 19.48 -20.96
CA ASN A 150 5.47 19.55 -20.79
C ASN A 150 5.89 20.71 -19.88
N ALA A 151 5.05 21.75 -19.76
CA ALA A 151 5.26 22.85 -18.81
C ALA A 151 5.11 22.41 -17.33
N GLY A 152 4.65 21.18 -17.09
CA GLY A 152 4.43 20.59 -15.78
C GLY A 152 3.08 20.97 -15.17
N VAL A 153 2.66 20.19 -14.17
CA VAL A 153 1.35 20.36 -13.55
C VAL A 153 1.21 21.72 -12.84
N GLU A 154 0.05 22.39 -12.98
CA GLU A 154 -0.30 23.62 -12.27
C GLU A 154 -0.95 23.33 -10.92
N SER A 155 -1.91 22.40 -10.90
CA SER A 155 -2.61 21.98 -9.69
C SER A 155 -2.97 20.51 -9.73
N ILE A 156 -3.01 19.89 -8.56
CA ILE A 156 -3.45 18.52 -8.34
C ILE A 156 -4.57 18.59 -7.29
N ILE A 157 -5.77 18.20 -7.67
CA ILE A 157 -6.91 18.06 -6.77
C ILE A 157 -7.12 16.57 -6.54
N VAL A 158 -7.09 16.14 -5.29
CA VAL A 158 -7.31 14.74 -4.91
C VAL A 158 -8.57 14.60 -4.08
N ASN A 159 -9.32 13.54 -4.35
CA ASN A 159 -10.45 13.10 -3.56
C ASN A 159 -10.06 11.84 -2.77
N PRO A 160 -9.68 11.96 -1.49
CA PRO A 160 -9.18 10.84 -0.69
C PRO A 160 -10.16 9.68 -0.56
N VAL A 161 -11.47 9.99 -0.50
CA VAL A 161 -12.52 8.97 -0.40
C VAL A 161 -12.57 8.13 -1.68
N ARG A 162 -12.54 8.78 -2.85
CA ARG A 162 -12.55 8.08 -4.14
C ARG A 162 -11.23 7.35 -4.41
N MET A 163 -10.09 7.93 -4.00
CA MET A 163 -8.80 7.23 -4.02
C MET A 163 -8.87 5.93 -3.23
N TYR A 164 -9.41 5.98 -2.00
CA TYR A 164 -9.59 4.81 -1.14
C TYR A 164 -10.51 3.77 -1.80
N GLU A 165 -11.70 4.16 -2.25
CA GLU A 165 -12.69 3.23 -2.82
C GLU A 165 -12.14 2.47 -4.03
N ILE A 166 -11.51 3.17 -4.98
CA ILE A 166 -10.93 2.55 -6.17
C ILE A 166 -9.76 1.64 -5.80
N THR A 167 -8.89 2.09 -4.89
CA THR A 167 -7.74 1.30 -4.42
C THR A 167 -8.20 0.03 -3.70
N LYS A 168 -9.20 0.12 -2.83
CA LYS A 168 -9.78 -1.03 -2.12
C LYS A 168 -10.43 -2.00 -3.09
N HIS A 169 -11.19 -1.49 -4.05
CA HIS A 169 -11.80 -2.33 -5.08
C HIS A 169 -10.74 -3.10 -5.90
N HIS A 170 -9.66 -2.42 -6.31
CA HIS A 170 -8.54 -3.07 -6.98
C HIS A 170 -7.91 -4.17 -6.12
N PHE A 171 -7.71 -3.91 -4.82
CA PHE A 171 -7.19 -4.91 -3.89
C PHE A 171 -8.11 -6.12 -3.77
N ASP A 172 -9.42 -5.92 -3.65
CA ASP A 172 -10.38 -7.02 -3.54
C ASP A 172 -10.35 -7.91 -4.80
N SER A 173 -10.36 -7.28 -5.97
CA SER A 173 -10.19 -8.01 -7.24
C SER A 173 -8.83 -8.70 -7.37
N TYR A 174 -7.77 -8.15 -6.76
CA TYR A 174 -6.46 -8.79 -6.73
C TYR A 174 -6.47 -10.07 -5.87
N ILE A 175 -7.08 -10.01 -4.67
CA ILE A 175 -7.24 -11.19 -3.79
C ILE A 175 -8.08 -12.27 -4.49
N GLU A 176 -9.21 -11.90 -5.09
CA GLU A 176 -10.04 -12.83 -5.87
C GLU A 176 -9.22 -13.56 -6.95
N LYS A 177 -8.39 -12.82 -7.70
CA LYS A 177 -7.50 -13.38 -8.73
C LYS A 177 -6.42 -14.30 -8.16
N LEU A 178 -5.95 -14.10 -6.94
CA LEU A 178 -5.00 -15.02 -6.30
C LEU A 178 -5.65 -16.36 -5.95
N HIS A 179 -6.92 -16.36 -5.54
CA HIS A 179 -7.66 -17.59 -5.28
C HIS A 179 -7.95 -18.41 -6.55
N GLU A 180 -7.98 -17.76 -7.72
CA GLU A 180 -8.15 -18.44 -9.01
C GLU A 180 -6.92 -19.31 -9.37
N ILE A 181 -7.09 -20.64 -9.37
CA ILE A 181 -6.01 -21.60 -9.70
C ILE A 181 -5.44 -21.38 -11.11
N LYS A 182 -6.22 -20.84 -12.05
CA LYS A 182 -5.75 -20.58 -13.42
C LYS A 182 -4.69 -19.46 -13.51
N ASN A 183 -4.58 -18.59 -12.51
CA ASN A 183 -3.70 -17.41 -12.57
C ASN A 183 -2.29 -17.70 -12.01
N GLN A 184 -1.62 -18.71 -12.56
CA GLN A 184 -0.37 -19.24 -12.03
C GLN A 184 0.79 -18.22 -12.03
N GLU A 185 0.83 -17.33 -13.02
CA GLU A 185 1.85 -16.27 -13.09
C GLU A 185 1.71 -15.30 -11.92
N LEU A 186 0.50 -14.79 -11.68
CA LEU A 186 0.22 -13.89 -10.56
C LEU A 186 0.52 -14.55 -9.22
N ARG A 187 0.11 -15.81 -9.05
CA ARG A 187 0.37 -16.58 -7.82
C ARG A 187 1.86 -16.80 -7.58
N THR A 188 2.62 -17.06 -8.64
CA THR A 188 4.08 -17.22 -8.56
C THR A 188 4.76 -15.91 -8.19
N ALA A 189 4.37 -14.81 -8.82
CA ALA A 189 4.87 -13.47 -8.52
C ALA A 189 4.57 -13.08 -7.06
N PHE A 190 3.32 -13.25 -6.63
CA PHE A 190 2.90 -13.02 -5.25
C PHE A 190 3.74 -13.82 -4.26
N LYS A 191 3.81 -15.14 -4.46
CA LYS A 191 4.55 -16.05 -3.58
C LYS A 191 6.02 -15.62 -3.45
N LYS A 192 6.67 -15.33 -4.58
CA LYS A 192 8.05 -14.84 -4.62
C LYS A 192 8.21 -13.54 -3.82
N CYS A 193 7.27 -12.61 -3.96
CA CYS A 193 7.31 -11.35 -3.22
C CYS A 193 7.20 -11.57 -1.70
N VAL A 194 6.23 -12.35 -1.25
CA VAL A 194 6.01 -12.54 0.20
C VAL A 194 7.11 -13.40 0.84
N GLU A 195 7.65 -14.39 0.13
CA GLU A 195 8.80 -15.18 0.61
C GLU A 195 10.05 -14.33 0.79
N GLN A 196 10.25 -13.28 -0.03
CA GLN A 196 11.34 -12.32 0.15
C GLN A 196 11.15 -11.39 1.34
N GLN A 197 9.91 -11.15 1.78
CA GLN A 197 9.63 -10.24 2.89
C GLN A 197 9.58 -10.96 4.23
N TRP A 198 9.02 -12.16 4.25
CA TRP A 198 8.77 -12.91 5.47
C TRP A 198 9.83 -13.96 5.76
N GLU A 199 10.66 -14.30 4.77
CA GLU A 199 11.69 -15.34 4.87
C GLU A 199 11.18 -16.56 5.66
N PRO A 200 10.09 -17.23 5.22
CA PRO A 200 9.39 -18.25 6.02
C PRO A 200 10.24 -19.49 6.36
N ASN A 201 11.44 -19.59 5.78
CA ASN A 201 12.44 -20.62 6.05
C ASN A 201 13.78 -20.01 6.57
N GLY A 202 13.76 -18.75 6.98
CA GLY A 202 14.90 -18.04 7.57
C GLY A 202 15.12 -18.44 9.03
N ASP A 203 16.18 -17.90 9.62
CA ASP A 203 16.46 -18.11 11.04
C ASP A 203 15.33 -17.53 11.90
N GLU A 204 15.08 -18.16 13.06
CA GLU A 204 14.08 -17.68 14.01
C GLU A 204 14.35 -16.22 14.39
N SER A 205 13.29 -15.41 14.51
CA SER A 205 13.44 -14.02 14.96
C SER A 205 13.90 -13.99 16.42
N ILE A 206 15.20 -13.76 16.63
CA ILE A 206 15.78 -13.70 17.97
C ILE A 206 15.55 -12.31 18.57
N ILE A 207 14.77 -12.24 19.64
CA ILE A 207 14.76 -11.06 20.52
C ILE A 207 15.99 -11.16 21.42
N GLY A 208 17.01 -10.35 21.11
CA GLY A 208 18.30 -10.36 21.81
C GLY A 208 18.29 -9.75 23.22
N MET A 209 17.19 -9.90 23.96
CA MET A 209 17.03 -9.43 25.34
C MET A 209 16.08 -10.37 26.10
N THR A 210 16.21 -10.39 27.42
CA THR A 210 15.30 -11.13 28.31
C THR A 210 13.92 -10.47 28.36
N GLU A 211 12.91 -11.22 28.78
CA GLU A 211 11.55 -10.69 29.00
C GLU A 211 11.55 -9.53 30.00
N ALA A 212 12.35 -9.61 31.07
CA ALA A 212 12.47 -8.55 32.06
C ALA A 212 13.05 -7.26 31.46
N GLU A 213 14.09 -7.37 30.62
CA GLU A 213 14.65 -6.23 29.89
C GLU A 213 13.63 -5.66 28.89
N PHE A 214 12.90 -6.51 28.17
CA PHE A 214 11.87 -6.11 27.23
C PHE A 214 10.71 -5.35 27.90
N LEU A 215 10.26 -5.84 29.06
CA LEU A 215 9.19 -5.22 29.85
C LEU A 215 9.64 -4.02 30.68
N GLY A 216 10.94 -3.66 30.66
CA GLY A 216 11.47 -2.54 31.43
C GLY A 216 11.50 -2.79 32.95
N ASN A 217 11.57 -4.06 33.36
CA ASN A 217 11.63 -4.48 34.75
C ASN A 217 13.07 -4.71 35.26
N ALA A 218 14.07 -4.42 34.43
CA ALA A 218 15.50 -4.59 34.72
C ALA A 218 16.12 -3.40 35.48
#